data_AF-A0A3S0N7H3-F1
#
_entry.id   AF-A0A3S0N7H3-F1
#
_cell.length_a   1.000
_cell.length_b   1.000
_cell.length_c   1.000
_cell.angle_alpha   90.00
_cell.angle_beta   90.00
_cell.angle_gamma   90.00
#
_symmetry.space_group_name_H-M   'P 1'
#
loop_
_entity.id
_entity.type
_entity.pdbx_description
1 polymer ?
#
loop_
_entity_poly.entity_id
_entity_poly.type
_entity_poly.pdbx_seq_one_letter_code
_entity_poly.pdbx_strand_id
1 'polypeptide(L)'
;MTEYIFKLNTDDVLTVDSAIEVDLTSKEDYNHTFFKLLRPLYRMPHFFQNEALDLWYISLMVYYVDRKVLRKGTFDNWTREVKLYIPVLEVDKWNENKDLLIEMISYLSGDIWDFEFRKRELNENEAKISENVVRSYLSNKFTIDSFCMLSGGLDSFIGAIDLLKENKNIAFIGHYGGGKGVKPFQDKVISLLKDKFELQEGQFFNFNATPIGGVEDTTRTRSFMFFMHAIILASCMNKEVDLYIPENGLISLNIPLTNSRLGSSSTRTTHPYYLKCFRSY
;
A
#
# COMPACT_ATOMS: atom_id res chain seq x y z
N MET A 1 10.17 -0.98 24.08
CA MET A 1 9.93 -0.69 22.65
C MET A 1 10.38 -1.90 21.85
N THR A 2 9.53 -2.42 20.95
CA THR A 2 9.92 -3.52 20.05
C THR A 2 10.63 -2.95 18.84
N GLU A 3 11.78 -3.51 18.47
CA GLU A 3 12.60 -2.97 17.39
C GLU A 3 12.68 -3.95 16.22
N TYR A 4 12.59 -3.43 14.99
CA TYR A 4 12.68 -4.22 13.76
C TYR A 4 13.68 -3.62 12.78
N ILE A 5 14.55 -4.47 12.22
CA ILE A 5 15.42 -4.12 11.10
C ILE A 5 14.85 -4.78 9.85
N PHE A 6 14.44 -3.98 8.87
CA PHE A 6 13.97 -4.50 7.59
C PHE A 6 15.08 -4.50 6.56
N LYS A 7 15.30 -5.62 5.86
CA LYS A 7 16.29 -5.72 4.78
C LYS A 7 15.60 -5.84 3.43
N LEU A 8 16.17 -5.17 2.43
CA LEU A 8 15.70 -5.18 1.03
C LEU A 8 16.78 -5.62 0.03
N ASN A 9 18.04 -5.63 0.46
CA ASN A 9 19.19 -6.00 -0.33
C ASN A 9 20.04 -6.99 0.50
N THR A 10 20.68 -7.95 -0.18
CA THR A 10 21.45 -9.01 0.46
C THR A 10 22.77 -8.53 1.07
N ASP A 11 23.25 -7.37 0.65
CA ASP A 11 24.45 -6.69 1.14
C ASP A 11 24.17 -5.72 2.30
N ASP A 12 22.93 -5.67 2.80
CA ASP A 12 22.57 -4.87 3.97
C ASP A 12 23.08 -5.51 5.27
N VAL A 13 24.15 -4.92 5.80
CA VAL A 13 24.88 -5.41 6.98
C VAL A 13 24.43 -4.78 8.30
N LEU A 14 23.38 -3.94 8.31
CA LEU A 14 22.92 -3.31 9.56
C LEU A 14 22.50 -4.39 10.57
N THR A 15 23.05 -4.29 11.77
CA THR A 15 22.64 -5.05 12.96
C THR A 15 22.43 -4.07 14.11
N VAL A 16 21.42 -4.33 14.94
CA VAL A 16 21.12 -3.59 16.16
C VAL A 16 20.81 -4.61 17.24
N ASP A 17 21.47 -4.49 18.38
CA ASP A 17 21.30 -5.43 19.49
C ASP A 17 19.82 -5.51 19.90
N SER A 18 19.29 -6.73 20.01
CA SER A 18 17.91 -7.03 20.41
C SER A 18 16.81 -6.66 19.38
N ALA A 19 17.14 -6.11 18.21
CA ALA A 19 16.17 -5.87 17.16
C ALA A 19 15.88 -7.15 16.35
N ILE A 20 14.64 -7.32 15.91
CA ILE A 20 14.20 -8.45 15.09
C ILE A 20 14.48 -8.14 13.62
N GLU A 21 15.30 -8.96 12.97
CA GLU A 21 15.55 -8.83 11.53
C GLU A 21 14.41 -9.43 10.70
N VAL A 22 14.05 -8.75 9.61
CA VAL A 22 13.02 -9.18 8.66
C VAL A 22 13.49 -8.89 7.25
N ASP A 23 13.56 -9.92 6.41
CA ASP A 23 13.90 -9.78 5.00
C ASP A 23 12.63 -9.78 4.14
N LEU A 24 12.23 -8.62 3.60
CA LEU A 24 11.03 -8.55 2.76
C LEU A 24 11.19 -9.22 1.39
N THR A 25 12.41 -9.58 1.00
CA THR A 25 12.69 -10.36 -0.21
C THR A 25 12.57 -11.88 0.04
N SER A 26 12.67 -12.29 1.30
CA SER A 26 12.50 -13.68 1.72
C SER A 26 11.02 -14.08 1.75
N LYS A 27 10.72 -15.19 1.08
CA LYS A 27 9.38 -15.82 1.12
C LYS A 27 9.04 -16.41 2.49
N GLU A 28 10.03 -16.57 3.37
CA GLU A 28 9.83 -17.05 4.74
C GLU A 28 9.22 -15.97 5.63
N ASP A 29 9.51 -14.69 5.34
CA ASP A 29 9.04 -13.54 6.11
C ASP A 29 7.80 -12.89 5.49
N TYR A 30 7.81 -12.67 4.17
CA TYR A 30 6.78 -11.89 3.50
C TYR A 30 6.39 -12.47 2.14
N ASN A 31 5.09 -12.54 1.87
CA ASN A 31 4.59 -12.86 0.54
C ASN A 31 3.89 -11.64 -0.06
N HIS A 32 4.31 -11.23 -1.25
CA HIS A 32 3.62 -10.21 -2.03
C HIS A 32 3.62 -10.53 -3.52
N THR A 33 2.70 -9.93 -4.28
CA THR A 33 2.51 -10.20 -5.71
C THR A 33 2.89 -9.04 -6.60
N PHE A 34 3.42 -7.95 -6.05
CA PHE A 34 3.75 -6.75 -6.82
C PHE A 34 4.69 -7.05 -7.99
N PHE A 35 5.83 -7.69 -7.71
CA PHE A 35 6.76 -8.13 -8.75
C PHE A 35 6.33 -9.39 -9.51
N LYS A 36 5.16 -9.99 -9.23
CA LYS A 36 4.61 -11.05 -10.10
C LYS A 36 3.98 -10.46 -11.37
N LEU A 37 3.66 -9.16 -11.36
CA LEU A 37 3.09 -8.43 -12.49
C LEU A 37 4.16 -7.74 -13.35
N LEU A 38 5.33 -8.37 -13.57
CA LEU A 38 6.44 -7.77 -14.33
C LEU A 38 6.01 -7.25 -15.71
N ARG A 39 5.19 -8.01 -16.44
CA ARG A 39 4.75 -7.61 -17.79
C ARG A 39 3.94 -6.30 -17.77
N PRO A 40 2.87 -6.16 -16.95
CA PRO A 40 2.22 -4.87 -16.74
C PRO A 40 3.18 -3.75 -16.30
N LEU A 41 4.11 -4.04 -15.37
CA LEU A 41 5.04 -3.03 -14.86
C LEU A 41 6.01 -2.53 -15.95
N TYR A 42 6.51 -3.39 -16.83
CA TYR A 42 7.37 -2.99 -17.96
C TYR A 42 6.65 -2.09 -18.96
N ARG A 43 5.32 -2.17 -19.02
CA ARG A 43 4.51 -1.31 -19.89
C ARG A 43 4.26 0.06 -19.27
N MET A 44 4.62 0.30 -18.01
CA MET A 44 4.48 1.63 -17.43
C MET A 44 5.30 2.67 -18.21
N PRO A 45 4.83 3.93 -18.35
CA PRO A 45 5.50 4.94 -19.16
C PRO A 45 6.88 5.27 -18.59
N HIS A 46 6.98 5.45 -17.27
CA HIS A 46 8.22 5.71 -16.56
C HIS A 46 8.47 4.70 -15.45
N PHE A 47 9.73 4.64 -14.97
CA PHE A 47 10.05 3.92 -13.74
C PHE A 47 9.35 4.59 -12.56
N PHE A 48 9.20 3.87 -11.45
CA PHE A 48 8.62 4.44 -10.23
C PHE A 48 9.44 5.66 -9.78
N GLN A 49 8.79 6.66 -9.22
CA GLN A 49 9.51 7.67 -8.45
C GLN A 49 10.11 7.00 -7.20
N ASN A 50 11.33 7.40 -6.82
CA ASN A 50 12.07 6.76 -5.72
C ASN A 50 11.29 6.83 -4.39
N GLU A 51 10.66 7.97 -4.13
CA GLU A 51 9.83 8.23 -2.96
C GLU A 51 8.60 7.33 -2.95
N ALA A 52 7.96 7.14 -4.10
CA ALA A 52 6.79 6.27 -4.21
C ALA A 52 7.16 4.78 -3.99
N LEU A 53 8.34 4.37 -4.46
CA LEU A 53 8.89 3.04 -4.21
C LEU A 53 9.23 2.82 -2.74
N ASP A 54 9.90 3.79 -2.11
CA ASP A 54 10.21 3.76 -0.68
C ASP A 54 8.93 3.72 0.17
N LEU A 55 7.94 4.57 -0.13
CA LEU A 55 6.68 4.62 0.61
C LEU A 55 5.89 3.30 0.47
N TRP A 56 5.95 2.66 -0.69
CA TRP A 56 5.40 1.33 -0.88
C TRP A 56 6.07 0.29 0.03
N TYR A 57 7.40 0.28 0.13
CA TYR A 57 8.11 -0.59 1.07
C TYR A 57 7.79 -0.29 2.53
N ILE A 58 7.81 0.99 2.92
CA ILE A 58 7.42 1.43 4.27
C ILE A 58 6.03 0.87 4.62
N SER A 59 5.09 0.89 3.67
CA SER A 59 3.75 0.33 3.90
C SER A 59 3.71 -1.18 4.13
N LEU A 60 4.60 -1.95 3.49
CA LEU A 60 4.75 -3.38 3.75
C LEU A 60 5.35 -3.63 5.12
N MET A 61 6.36 -2.84 5.51
CA MET A 61 7.05 -2.94 6.80
C MET A 61 6.12 -2.61 7.98
N VAL A 62 5.37 -1.50 7.85
CA VAL A 62 4.35 -1.10 8.83
C VAL A 62 3.25 -2.17 8.95
N TYR A 63 2.77 -2.70 7.82
CA TYR A 63 1.76 -3.77 7.85
C TYR A 63 2.32 -5.10 8.40
N TYR A 64 3.60 -5.39 8.19
CA TYR A 64 4.28 -6.52 8.80
C TYR A 64 4.21 -6.45 10.33
N VAL A 65 4.64 -5.33 10.90
CA VAL A 65 4.58 -5.10 12.35
C VAL A 65 3.13 -5.16 12.85
N ASP A 66 2.19 -4.55 12.11
CA ASP A 66 0.78 -4.54 12.49
C ASP A 66 0.22 -5.96 12.66
N ARG A 67 0.71 -6.94 11.89
CA ARG A 67 0.33 -8.36 12.00
C ARG A 67 1.16 -9.17 12.97
N LYS A 68 2.36 -8.72 13.34
CA LYS A 68 3.34 -9.50 14.11
C LYS A 68 3.38 -9.15 15.59
N VAL A 69 3.16 -7.89 15.92
CA VAL A 69 3.20 -7.43 17.32
C VAL A 69 1.80 -7.46 17.89
N LEU A 70 1.57 -8.33 18.87
CA LEU A 70 0.29 -8.41 19.57
C LEU A 70 0.01 -7.14 20.36
N ARG A 71 -1.23 -6.67 20.30
CA ARG A 71 -1.73 -5.60 21.20
C ARG A 71 -2.00 -6.16 22.60
N LYS A 72 -2.45 -7.41 22.68
CA LYS A 72 -2.67 -8.13 23.93
C LYS A 72 -1.35 -8.24 24.70
N GLY A 73 -1.36 -7.85 25.97
CA GLY A 73 -0.17 -7.87 26.84
C GLY A 73 0.59 -6.55 26.92
N THR A 74 0.20 -5.53 26.14
CA THR A 74 0.64 -4.14 26.37
C THR A 74 -0.06 -3.54 27.60
N PHE A 75 0.43 -2.40 28.09
CA PHE A 75 -0.06 -1.77 29.32
C PHE A 75 -1.58 -1.56 29.35
N ASP A 76 -2.15 -1.12 28.22
CA ASP A 76 -3.59 -0.90 28.02
C ASP A 76 -4.25 -2.01 27.16
N ASN A 77 -3.52 -3.08 26.86
CA ASN A 77 -3.89 -4.14 25.91
C ASN A 77 -4.23 -3.61 24.50
N TRP A 78 -3.67 -2.45 24.13
CA TRP A 78 -3.99 -1.76 22.91
C TRP A 78 -2.77 -1.17 22.22
N THR A 79 -2.05 -0.27 22.86
CA THR A 79 -1.04 0.61 22.26
C THR A 79 0.31 -0.09 22.23
N ARG A 80 0.89 -0.24 21.04
CA ARG A 80 2.24 -0.78 20.86
C ARG A 80 3.23 0.36 20.70
N GLU A 81 4.46 0.13 21.14
CA GLU A 81 5.60 1.03 20.90
C GLU A 81 6.61 0.30 20.03
N VAL A 82 6.82 0.78 18.80
CA VAL A 82 7.65 0.09 17.82
C VAL A 82 8.61 1.06 17.12
N LYS A 83 9.88 0.65 17.00
CA LYS A 83 10.90 1.36 16.21
C LYS A 83 11.30 0.53 15.00
N LEU A 84 11.32 1.14 13.82
CA LEU A 84 11.73 0.46 12.58
C LEU A 84 13.00 1.09 12.00
N TYR A 85 13.98 0.26 11.66
CA TYR A 85 15.14 0.64 10.85
C TYR A 85 14.85 0.32 9.39
N ILE A 86 14.63 1.36 8.58
CA ILE A 86 14.07 1.26 7.23
C ILE A 86 15.13 1.65 6.18
N PRO A 87 15.46 0.78 5.21
CA PRO A 87 16.32 1.12 4.10
C PRO A 87 15.52 1.83 2.99
N VAL A 88 15.94 3.03 2.61
CA VAL A 88 15.28 3.92 1.64
C VAL A 88 16.25 4.48 0.61
N LEU A 89 15.73 4.84 -0.57
CA LEU A 89 16.49 5.51 -1.61
C LEU A 89 16.71 6.99 -1.28
N GLU A 90 15.69 7.68 -0.75
CA GLU A 90 15.71 9.15 -0.53
C GLU A 90 15.78 9.53 0.96
N VAL A 91 16.90 9.21 1.62
CA VAL A 91 17.07 9.39 3.09
C VAL A 91 16.74 10.80 3.58
N ASP A 92 17.24 11.84 2.90
CA ASP A 92 17.06 13.22 3.34
C ASP A 92 15.57 13.61 3.31
N LYS A 93 14.86 13.24 2.24
CA LYS A 93 13.41 13.50 2.11
C LYS A 93 12.60 12.78 3.18
N TRP A 94 12.97 11.54 3.52
CA TRP A 94 12.30 10.78 4.56
C TRP A 94 12.56 11.34 5.96
N ASN A 95 13.78 11.83 6.22
CA ASN A 95 14.08 12.51 7.47
C ASN A 95 13.32 13.84 7.61
N GLU A 96 13.22 14.63 6.53
CA GLU A 96 12.42 15.87 6.50
C GLU A 96 10.93 15.61 6.78
N ASN A 97 10.40 14.48 6.30
CA ASN A 97 8.98 14.12 6.43
C ASN A 97 8.70 13.08 7.54
N LYS A 98 9.69 12.78 8.38
CA LYS A 98 9.60 11.71 9.40
C LYS A 98 8.42 11.92 10.34
N ASP A 99 8.26 13.13 10.87
CA ASP A 99 7.20 13.44 11.83
C ASP A 99 5.80 13.31 11.22
N LEU A 100 5.63 13.73 9.95
CA LEU A 100 4.37 13.58 9.23
C LEU A 100 4.03 12.10 9.00
N LEU A 101 5.03 11.28 8.64
CA LEU A 101 4.83 9.84 8.50
C LEU A 101 4.44 9.19 9.84
N ILE A 102 5.11 9.56 10.94
CA ILE A 102 4.76 9.07 12.28
C ILE A 102 3.31 9.46 12.63
N GLU A 103 2.94 10.73 12.48
CA GLU A 103 1.58 11.23 12.76
C GLU A 103 0.53 10.45 11.96
N MET A 104 0.78 10.26 10.66
CA MET A 104 -0.14 9.54 9.76
C MET A 104 -0.33 8.07 10.16
N ILE A 105 0.75 7.34 10.43
CA ILE A 105 0.66 5.92 10.78
C ILE A 105 0.11 5.74 12.21
N SER A 106 0.51 6.57 13.16
CA SER A 106 -0.06 6.60 14.51
C SER A 106 -1.56 6.89 14.49
N TYR A 107 -2.02 7.82 13.64
CA TYR A 107 -3.45 8.11 13.50
C TYR A 107 -4.25 6.89 13.00
N LEU A 108 -3.70 6.12 12.06
CA LEU A 108 -4.36 4.93 11.55
C LEU A 108 -4.38 3.78 12.56
N SER A 109 -3.23 3.49 13.17
CA SER A 109 -3.05 2.27 13.96
C SER A 109 -3.41 2.46 15.44
N GLY A 110 -3.24 3.68 15.95
CA GLY A 110 -3.30 3.99 17.38
C GLY A 110 -2.07 3.50 18.15
N ASP A 111 -0.95 3.28 17.46
CA ASP A 111 0.34 2.90 18.07
C ASP A 111 1.32 4.08 18.08
N ILE A 112 2.40 3.91 18.83
CA ILE A 112 3.53 4.83 18.89
C ILE A 112 4.63 4.27 17.98
N TRP A 113 4.99 5.05 16.96
CA TRP A 113 5.98 4.67 15.96
C TRP A 113 7.22 5.56 16.06
N ASP A 114 8.38 4.97 15.82
CA ASP A 114 9.61 5.67 15.49
C ASP A 114 10.26 5.02 14.26
N PHE A 115 10.92 5.83 13.43
CA PHE A 115 11.54 5.40 12.19
C PHE A 115 12.98 5.90 12.11
N GLU A 116 13.89 5.01 11.74
CA GLU A 116 15.28 5.35 11.46
C GLU A 116 15.60 4.95 10.01
N PHE A 117 15.84 5.95 9.17
CA PHE A 117 16.07 5.75 7.75
C PHE A 117 17.55 5.58 7.45
N ARG A 118 17.88 4.62 6.58
CA ARG A 118 19.24 4.43 6.06
C ARG A 118 19.22 4.33 4.53
N LYS A 119 20.34 4.69 3.91
CA LYS A 119 20.47 4.61 2.45
C LYS A 119 20.53 3.15 2.00
N ARG A 120 19.88 2.86 0.88
CA ARG A 120 20.08 1.65 0.08
C ARG A 120 20.19 2.00 -1.41
N GLU A 121 20.51 0.98 -2.20
CA GLU A 121 20.42 1.02 -3.66
C GLU A 121 19.24 0.15 -4.15
N LEU A 122 18.95 0.24 -5.45
CA LEU A 122 17.93 -0.60 -6.06
C LEU A 122 18.28 -2.08 -5.93
N ASN A 123 17.30 -2.91 -5.57
CA ASN A 123 17.50 -4.37 -5.60
C ASN A 123 17.37 -4.93 -7.03
N GLU A 124 17.66 -6.23 -7.20
CA GLU A 124 17.67 -6.88 -8.51
C GLU A 124 16.35 -6.75 -9.28
N ASN A 125 15.21 -6.85 -8.59
CA ASN A 125 13.89 -6.75 -9.22
C ASN A 125 13.61 -5.32 -9.69
N GLU A 126 13.95 -4.33 -8.87
CA GLU A 126 13.80 -2.91 -9.17
C GLU A 126 14.68 -2.48 -10.34
N ALA A 127 15.97 -2.86 -10.30
CA ALA A 127 16.92 -2.59 -11.39
C ALA A 127 16.43 -3.19 -12.71
N LYS A 128 15.97 -4.44 -12.67
CA LYS A 128 15.39 -5.11 -13.85
C LYS A 128 14.17 -4.38 -14.40
N ILE A 129 13.27 -3.87 -13.55
CA ILE A 129 12.12 -3.09 -14.01
C ILE A 129 12.57 -1.77 -14.63
N SER A 130 13.47 -1.05 -13.96
CA SER A 130 14.03 0.20 -14.46
C SER A 130 14.59 0.05 -15.88
N GLU A 131 15.42 -0.97 -16.11
CA GLU A 131 15.98 -1.25 -17.43
C GLU A 131 14.91 -1.60 -18.47
N ASN A 132 13.93 -2.44 -18.13
CA ASN A 132 12.92 -2.90 -19.09
C ASN A 132 11.89 -1.83 -19.45
N VAL A 133 11.55 -0.94 -18.49
CA VAL A 133 10.69 0.21 -18.75
C VAL A 133 11.32 1.12 -19.80
N VAL A 134 12.62 1.40 -19.68
CA VAL A 134 13.34 2.23 -20.68
C VAL A 134 13.39 1.58 -22.06
N ARG A 135 13.57 0.24 -22.12
CA ARG A 135 13.67 -0.51 -23.39
C ARG A 135 12.34 -0.72 -24.11
N SER A 136 11.21 -0.60 -23.41
CA SER A 136 9.90 -0.87 -24.02
C SER A 136 9.48 0.20 -25.03
N TYR A 137 9.01 -0.25 -26.21
CA TYR A 137 8.52 0.64 -27.26
C TYR A 137 7.36 1.51 -26.77
N LEU A 138 7.33 2.77 -27.23
CA LEU A 138 6.28 3.75 -26.89
C LEU A 138 4.86 3.23 -27.19
N SER A 139 4.67 2.50 -28.30
CA SER A 139 3.38 1.92 -28.67
C SER A 139 2.84 0.88 -27.68
N ASN A 140 3.71 0.32 -26.83
CA ASN A 140 3.35 -0.70 -25.85
C ASN A 140 3.09 -0.09 -24.46
N LYS A 141 3.30 1.22 -24.30
CA LYS A 141 3.17 1.91 -23.02
C LYS A 141 1.71 1.97 -22.59
N PHE A 142 1.50 1.67 -21.31
CA PHE A 142 0.23 1.77 -20.63
C PHE A 142 0.03 3.21 -20.21
N THR A 143 -0.84 3.93 -20.92
CA THR A 143 -1.19 5.31 -20.62
C THR A 143 -2.64 5.33 -20.13
N ILE A 144 -2.87 5.98 -18.99
CA ILE A 144 -4.18 6.14 -18.37
C ILE A 144 -4.37 7.59 -17.95
N ASP A 145 -5.63 7.98 -17.80
CA ASP A 145 -5.99 9.33 -17.35
C ASP A 145 -6.17 9.40 -15.84
N SER A 146 -6.57 8.28 -15.22
CA SER A 146 -6.84 8.22 -13.79
C SER A 146 -6.71 6.81 -13.22
N PHE A 147 -6.62 6.73 -11.90
CA PHE A 147 -6.64 5.50 -11.14
C PHE A 147 -7.88 5.44 -10.23
N CYS A 148 -8.42 4.25 -10.00
CA CYS A 148 -9.55 4.04 -9.11
C CYS A 148 -9.30 2.86 -8.17
N MET A 149 -9.47 3.09 -6.87
CA MET A 149 -9.34 2.05 -5.85
C MET A 149 -10.58 1.14 -5.82
N LEU A 150 -10.40 -0.13 -6.18
CA LEU A 150 -11.43 -1.14 -6.30
C LEU A 150 -11.27 -2.21 -5.19
N SER A 151 -11.84 -1.95 -4.02
CA SER A 151 -11.75 -2.86 -2.87
C SER A 151 -12.54 -4.16 -3.05
N GLY A 152 -13.52 -4.17 -3.96
CA GLY A 152 -14.49 -5.25 -4.15
C GLY A 152 -15.76 -5.09 -3.30
N GLY A 153 -15.85 -4.02 -2.50
CA GLY A 153 -17.07 -3.63 -1.80
C GLY A 153 -18.05 -2.88 -2.72
N LEU A 154 -19.30 -2.76 -2.28
CA LEU A 154 -20.39 -2.14 -3.05
C LEU A 154 -20.09 -0.68 -3.43
N ASP A 155 -19.54 0.10 -2.50
CA ASP A 155 -19.23 1.53 -2.73
C ASP A 155 -18.18 1.70 -3.83
N SER A 156 -17.08 0.93 -3.75
CA SER A 156 -16.05 0.89 -4.79
C SER A 156 -16.60 0.43 -6.16
N PHE A 157 -17.59 -0.46 -6.16
CA PHE A 157 -18.21 -0.96 -7.39
C PHE A 157 -19.12 0.09 -8.05
N ILE A 158 -19.95 0.79 -7.26
CA ILE A 158 -20.80 1.88 -7.74
C ILE A 158 -19.93 3.00 -8.31
N GLY A 159 -18.90 3.43 -7.56
CA GLY A 159 -17.98 4.47 -8.03
C GLY A 159 -17.25 4.08 -9.32
N ALA A 160 -16.81 2.81 -9.45
CA ALA A 160 -16.23 2.33 -10.70
C ALA A 160 -17.22 2.41 -11.88
N ILE A 161 -18.48 2.03 -11.68
CA ILE A 161 -19.53 2.13 -12.71
C ILE A 161 -19.74 3.58 -13.13
N ASP A 162 -19.82 4.51 -12.18
CA ASP A 162 -20.08 5.92 -12.48
C ASP A 162 -18.92 6.55 -13.24
N LEU A 163 -17.68 6.28 -12.84
CA LEU A 163 -16.50 6.72 -13.58
C LEU A 163 -16.45 6.16 -15.01
N LEU A 164 -16.76 4.87 -15.17
CA LEU A 164 -16.73 4.19 -16.48
C LEU A 164 -17.82 4.63 -17.45
N LYS A 165 -18.88 5.29 -16.96
CA LYS A 165 -19.87 5.94 -17.84
C LYS A 165 -19.30 7.20 -18.52
N GLU A 166 -18.31 7.84 -17.90
CA GLU A 166 -17.72 9.09 -18.37
C GLU A 166 -16.42 8.85 -19.14
N ASN A 167 -15.48 8.09 -18.55
CA ASN A 167 -14.20 7.78 -19.16
C ASN A 167 -13.84 6.30 -18.93
N LYS A 168 -13.41 5.61 -20.00
CA LYS A 168 -12.95 4.22 -19.93
C LYS A 168 -11.45 4.09 -19.68
N ASN A 169 -10.67 5.17 -19.80
CA ASN A 169 -9.21 5.16 -19.68
C ASN A 169 -8.75 5.26 -18.22
N ILE A 170 -9.19 4.28 -17.42
CA ILE A 170 -8.99 4.22 -15.97
C ILE A 170 -8.28 2.91 -15.64
N ALA A 171 -7.31 2.97 -14.71
CA ALA A 171 -6.71 1.79 -14.10
C ALA A 171 -7.33 1.53 -12.73
N PHE A 172 -7.71 0.28 -12.45
CA PHE A 172 -8.29 -0.15 -11.19
C PHE A 172 -7.26 -0.86 -10.32
N ILE A 173 -7.16 -0.46 -9.06
CA ILE A 173 -6.26 -1.06 -8.08
C ILE A 173 -7.07 -1.79 -7.04
N GLY A 174 -6.86 -3.10 -6.92
CA GLY A 174 -7.39 -3.94 -5.87
C GLY A 174 -6.30 -4.41 -4.91
N HIS A 175 -6.70 -4.74 -3.70
CA HIS A 175 -5.85 -5.42 -2.74
C HIS A 175 -6.62 -6.52 -2.00
N TYR A 176 -6.06 -7.72 -1.92
CA TYR A 176 -6.59 -8.83 -1.13
C TYR A 176 -5.54 -9.35 -0.13
N GLY A 177 -5.99 -9.66 1.09
CA GLY A 177 -5.17 -10.33 2.09
C GLY A 177 -5.18 -11.85 1.90
N GLY A 178 -4.43 -12.58 2.74
CA GLY A 178 -4.39 -14.05 2.72
C GLY A 178 -5.68 -14.78 3.12
N GLY A 179 -6.73 -14.06 3.54
CA GLY A 179 -8.03 -14.65 3.91
C GLY A 179 -8.89 -15.01 2.69
N LYS A 180 -9.59 -16.14 2.75
CA LYS A 180 -10.39 -16.70 1.65
C LYS A 180 -11.62 -15.88 1.21
N GLY A 181 -11.97 -14.81 1.94
CA GLY A 181 -13.27 -14.14 1.80
C GLY A 181 -13.38 -13.13 0.66
N VAL A 182 -12.37 -12.27 0.44
CA VAL A 182 -12.56 -11.05 -0.39
C VAL A 182 -12.30 -11.28 -1.88
N LYS A 183 -11.32 -12.13 -2.21
CA LYS A 183 -10.86 -12.33 -3.59
C LYS A 183 -11.97 -12.80 -4.55
N PRO A 184 -12.84 -13.77 -4.21
CA PRO A 184 -13.90 -14.20 -5.12
C PRO A 184 -14.88 -13.08 -5.48
N PHE A 185 -15.17 -12.17 -4.55
CA PHE A 185 -16.02 -11.01 -4.82
C PHE A 185 -15.31 -9.97 -5.69
N GLN A 186 -14.02 -9.71 -5.44
CA GLN A 186 -13.22 -8.85 -6.31
C GLN A 186 -13.16 -9.41 -7.74
N ASP A 187 -12.87 -10.70 -7.91
CA ASP A 187 -12.81 -11.34 -9.22
C ASP A 187 -14.17 -11.24 -9.94
N LYS A 188 -15.28 -11.41 -9.21
CA LYS A 188 -16.63 -11.25 -9.75
C LYS A 188 -16.89 -9.81 -10.20
N VAL A 189 -16.56 -8.81 -9.38
CA VAL A 189 -16.72 -7.38 -9.71
C VAL A 189 -15.89 -7.03 -10.94
N ILE A 190 -14.62 -7.43 -10.98
CA ILE A 190 -13.72 -7.21 -12.11
C ILE A 190 -14.29 -7.82 -13.39
N SER A 191 -14.78 -9.06 -13.32
CA SER A 191 -15.41 -9.75 -14.46
C SER A 191 -16.62 -8.97 -15.00
N LEU A 192 -17.53 -8.56 -14.10
CA LEU A 192 -18.71 -7.78 -14.48
C LEU A 192 -18.36 -6.43 -15.12
N LEU A 193 -17.33 -5.74 -14.61
CA LEU A 193 -16.87 -4.47 -15.18
C LEU A 193 -16.24 -4.67 -16.56
N LYS A 194 -15.41 -5.71 -16.74
CA LYS A 194 -14.82 -6.06 -18.03
C LYS A 194 -15.89 -6.35 -19.07
N ASP A 195 -16.84 -7.22 -18.75
CA ASP A 195 -17.90 -7.63 -19.67
C ASP A 195 -18.82 -6.45 -20.02
N LYS A 196 -19.17 -5.60 -19.04
CA LYS A 196 -20.13 -4.51 -19.25
C LYS A 196 -19.54 -3.33 -20.04
N PHE A 197 -18.26 -3.02 -19.85
CA PHE A 197 -17.62 -1.82 -20.40
C PHE A 197 -16.53 -2.11 -21.44
N GLU A 198 -16.30 -3.39 -21.77
CA GLU A 198 -15.29 -3.87 -22.73
C GLU A 198 -13.85 -3.49 -22.33
N LEU A 199 -13.55 -3.63 -21.03
CA LEU A 199 -12.27 -3.22 -20.46
C LEU A 199 -11.18 -4.27 -20.68
N GLN A 200 -9.95 -3.79 -20.82
CA GLN A 200 -8.79 -4.65 -21.04
C GLN A 200 -8.25 -5.21 -19.73
N GLU A 201 -7.68 -6.43 -19.77
CA GLU A 201 -7.05 -7.06 -18.59
C GLU A 201 -5.99 -6.16 -17.97
N GLY A 202 -5.22 -5.45 -18.80
CA GLY A 202 -4.16 -4.54 -18.35
C GLY A 202 -4.63 -3.33 -17.56
N GLN A 203 -5.94 -3.08 -17.46
CA GLN A 203 -6.52 -2.02 -16.63
C GLN A 203 -6.74 -2.44 -15.18
N PHE A 204 -6.57 -3.72 -14.82
CA PHE A 204 -6.83 -4.21 -13.47
C PHE A 204 -5.55 -4.71 -12.80
N PHE A 205 -5.20 -4.08 -11.69
CA PHE A 205 -4.05 -4.43 -10.85
C PHE A 205 -4.56 -4.92 -9.51
N ASN A 206 -4.58 -6.23 -9.27
CA ASN A 206 -5.03 -6.79 -7.99
C ASN A 206 -3.85 -7.40 -7.22
N PHE A 207 -3.45 -6.75 -6.13
CA PHE A 207 -2.25 -7.11 -5.37
C PHE A 207 -2.57 -7.89 -4.10
N ASN A 208 -1.68 -8.82 -3.76
CA ASN A 208 -1.61 -9.41 -2.43
C ASN A 208 -0.28 -9.06 -1.78
N ALA A 209 -0.35 -8.82 -0.48
CA ALA A 209 0.76 -8.55 0.40
C ALA A 209 0.34 -9.06 1.79
N THR A 210 1.05 -10.04 2.33
CA THR A 210 0.69 -10.69 3.59
C THR A 210 1.96 -11.20 4.29
N PRO A 211 2.21 -10.73 5.54
CA PRO A 211 3.23 -11.29 6.41
C PRO A 211 3.00 -12.78 6.67
N ILE A 212 4.07 -13.58 6.65
CA ILE A 212 3.97 -15.00 6.99
C ILE A 212 3.87 -15.14 8.52
N GLY A 213 2.93 -15.95 9.01
CA GLY A 213 2.77 -16.19 10.46
C GLY A 213 2.39 -14.94 11.27
N GLY A 214 1.48 -14.12 10.75
CA GLY A 214 0.86 -13.04 11.51
C GLY A 214 -0.01 -13.57 12.65
N VAL A 215 0.12 -12.98 13.84
CA VAL A 215 -0.55 -13.40 15.08
C VAL A 215 -1.55 -12.37 15.58
N GLU A 216 -1.42 -11.11 15.16
CA GLU A 216 -2.36 -10.05 15.44
C GLU A 216 -3.47 -10.06 14.38
N ASP A 217 -4.72 -10.07 14.83
CA ASP A 217 -5.90 -10.16 13.96
C ASP A 217 -6.32 -8.80 13.42
N THR A 218 -5.97 -7.71 14.11
CA THR A 218 -6.26 -6.36 13.63
C THR A 218 -5.40 -6.02 12.40
N THR A 219 -5.98 -5.23 11.48
CA THR A 219 -5.34 -4.85 10.20
C THR A 219 -5.45 -3.34 9.99
N ARG A 220 -5.13 -2.57 11.03
CA ARG A 220 -5.40 -1.12 11.09
C ARG A 220 -4.56 -0.30 10.10
N THR A 221 -3.42 -0.83 9.68
CA THR A 221 -2.51 -0.21 8.71
C THR A 221 -2.69 -0.74 7.28
N ARG A 222 -3.59 -1.71 7.06
CA ARG A 222 -3.78 -2.32 5.73
C ARG A 222 -4.24 -1.33 4.68
N SER A 223 -5.01 -0.32 5.08
CA SER A 223 -5.44 0.77 4.21
C SER A 223 -4.28 1.57 3.66
N PHE A 224 -3.29 1.92 4.50
CA PHE A 224 -2.06 2.59 4.07
C PHE A 224 -1.37 1.82 2.95
N MET A 225 -1.17 0.51 3.15
CA MET A 225 -0.62 -0.37 2.11
C MET A 225 -1.49 -0.43 0.85
N PHE A 226 -2.81 -0.41 0.95
CA PHE A 226 -3.68 -0.39 -0.23
C PHE A 226 -3.51 0.90 -1.05
N PHE A 227 -3.44 2.07 -0.39
CA PHE A 227 -3.13 3.34 -1.06
C PHE A 227 -1.78 3.30 -1.76
N MET A 228 -0.77 2.69 -1.14
CA MET A 228 0.58 2.68 -1.72
C MET A 228 0.68 1.88 -3.01
N HIS A 229 -0.15 0.85 -3.18
CA HIS A 229 -0.25 0.16 -4.47
C HIS A 229 -0.78 1.07 -5.58
N ALA A 230 -1.64 2.04 -5.26
CA ALA A 230 -2.12 3.01 -6.24
C ALA A 230 -1.07 4.11 -6.50
N ILE A 231 -0.46 4.65 -5.44
CA ILE A 231 0.53 5.74 -5.54
C ILE A 231 1.78 5.30 -6.32
N ILE A 232 2.30 4.09 -6.06
CA ILE A 232 3.48 3.59 -6.80
C ILE A 232 3.20 3.48 -8.31
N LEU A 233 2.01 3.00 -8.70
CA LEU A 233 1.62 2.92 -10.11
C LEU A 233 1.35 4.30 -10.72
N ALA A 234 0.75 5.21 -9.95
CA ALA A 234 0.49 6.58 -10.39
C ALA A 234 1.79 7.37 -10.61
N SER A 235 2.81 7.13 -9.79
CA SER A 235 4.12 7.77 -9.93
C SER A 235 4.77 7.51 -11.29
N CYS A 236 4.47 6.36 -11.92
CA CYS A 236 4.95 6.02 -13.25
C CYS A 236 4.41 6.93 -14.36
N MET A 237 3.37 7.73 -14.12
CA MET A 237 2.78 8.62 -15.13
C MET A 237 3.58 9.90 -15.31
N ASN A 238 4.40 10.30 -14.32
CA ASN A 238 5.20 11.52 -14.31
C ASN A 238 4.39 12.80 -14.68
N LYS A 239 3.13 12.83 -14.27
CA LYS A 239 2.18 13.94 -14.40
C LYS A 239 1.21 13.89 -13.22
N GLU A 240 0.45 14.95 -13.04
CA GLU A 240 -0.70 14.93 -12.13
C GLU A 240 -1.74 13.94 -12.65
N VAL A 241 -2.26 13.09 -11.74
CA VAL A 241 -3.24 12.05 -12.05
C VAL A 241 -4.26 11.98 -10.93
N ASP A 242 -5.53 11.89 -11.32
CA ASP A 242 -6.61 11.69 -10.36
C ASP A 242 -6.59 10.27 -9.80
N LEU A 243 -6.61 10.16 -8.46
CA LEU A 243 -6.83 8.92 -7.74
C LEU A 243 -8.22 8.94 -7.09
N TYR A 244 -9.15 8.19 -7.68
CA TYR A 244 -10.50 8.04 -7.18
C TYR A 244 -10.55 6.99 -6.06
N ILE A 245 -11.21 7.36 -4.96
CA ILE A 245 -11.38 6.52 -3.76
C ILE A 245 -12.87 6.48 -3.44
N PRO A 246 -13.67 5.63 -4.12
CA PRO A 246 -15.10 5.58 -3.87
C PRO A 246 -15.38 4.90 -2.54
N GLU A 247 -16.00 5.63 -1.63
CA GLU A 247 -16.34 5.20 -0.28
C GLU A 247 -17.56 5.97 0.22
N ASN A 248 -18.30 5.40 1.18
CA ASN A 248 -19.43 6.09 1.76
C ASN A 248 -18.97 7.27 2.66
N GLY A 249 -19.53 8.47 2.44
CA GLY A 249 -19.14 9.68 3.19
C GLY A 249 -19.39 9.59 4.70
N LEU A 250 -20.48 8.95 5.14
CA LEU A 250 -20.78 8.77 6.57
C LEU A 250 -19.85 7.74 7.23
N ILE A 251 -19.37 6.75 6.47
CA ILE A 251 -18.33 5.81 6.91
C ILE A 251 -17.00 6.55 7.07
N SER A 252 -16.65 7.37 6.07
CA SER A 252 -15.38 8.11 6.02
C SER A 252 -15.21 9.08 7.20
N LEU A 253 -16.30 9.71 7.66
CA LEU A 253 -16.29 10.61 8.81
C LEU A 253 -16.25 9.91 10.18
N ASN A 254 -16.36 8.57 10.22
CA ASN A 254 -16.41 7.79 11.46
C ASN A 254 -17.48 8.27 12.45
N ILE A 255 -18.66 8.71 11.96
CA ILE A 255 -19.76 9.12 12.84
C ILE A 255 -20.25 7.90 13.62
N PRO A 256 -20.30 7.93 14.97
CA PRO A 256 -20.63 6.78 15.81
C PRO A 256 -22.15 6.52 15.83
N LEU A 257 -22.73 6.19 14.68
CA LEU A 257 -24.16 5.92 14.51
C LEU A 257 -24.55 4.51 14.99
N THR A 258 -23.58 3.62 15.16
CA THR A 258 -23.77 2.24 15.64
C THR A 258 -22.61 1.81 16.53
N ASN A 259 -22.82 0.85 17.44
CA ASN A 259 -21.78 0.31 18.31
C ASN A 259 -20.59 -0.30 17.54
N SER A 260 -20.82 -0.79 16.32
CA SER A 260 -19.77 -1.25 15.40
C SER A 260 -18.87 -0.13 14.87
N ARG A 261 -19.19 1.15 15.14
CA ARG A 261 -18.42 2.34 14.73
C ARG A 261 -17.79 3.09 15.90
N LEU A 262 -17.78 2.50 17.10
CA LEU A 262 -17.09 3.08 18.26
C LEU A 262 -15.58 2.79 18.18
N GLY A 263 -14.76 3.82 18.37
CA GLY A 263 -13.31 3.69 18.53
C GLY A 263 -12.60 3.12 17.30
N SER A 264 -11.79 2.07 17.48
CA SER A 264 -11.03 1.44 16.38
C SER A 264 -11.84 0.50 15.50
N SER A 265 -13.11 0.25 15.82
CA SER A 265 -13.98 -0.59 14.99
C SER A 265 -14.37 0.12 13.69
N SER A 266 -14.16 1.44 13.62
CA SER A 266 -14.34 2.24 12.42
C SER A 266 -13.04 2.35 11.62
N THR A 267 -13.12 2.15 10.31
CA THR A 267 -11.98 2.28 9.40
C THR A 267 -11.66 3.75 9.12
N ARG A 268 -10.46 4.20 9.47
CA ARG A 268 -9.99 5.58 9.25
C ARG A 268 -9.44 5.86 7.84
N THR A 269 -9.58 4.89 6.94
CA THR A 269 -8.99 4.81 5.59
C THR A 269 -9.23 6.03 4.71
N THR A 270 -10.43 6.62 4.77
CA THR A 270 -10.85 7.77 3.95
C THR A 270 -11.18 8.99 4.80
N HIS A 271 -10.73 9.00 6.05
CA HIS A 271 -10.99 10.13 6.94
C HIS A 271 -10.30 11.40 6.43
N PRO A 272 -10.97 12.57 6.39
CA PRO A 272 -10.41 13.78 5.77
C PRO A 272 -9.06 14.21 6.34
N TYR A 273 -8.85 14.05 7.65
CA TYR A 273 -7.56 14.34 8.28
C TYR A 273 -6.44 13.44 7.75
N TYR A 274 -6.67 12.14 7.63
CA TYR A 274 -5.68 11.19 7.09
C TYR A 274 -5.36 11.49 5.61
N LEU A 275 -6.37 11.79 4.80
CA LEU A 275 -6.17 12.21 3.41
C LEU A 275 -5.44 13.56 3.30
N LYS A 276 -5.65 14.47 4.26
CA LYS A 276 -4.91 15.74 4.32
C LYS A 276 -3.43 15.52 4.64
N CYS A 277 -3.09 14.60 5.55
CA CYS A 277 -1.70 14.23 5.81
C CYS A 277 -1.02 13.76 4.52
N PHE A 278 -1.67 12.89 3.75
CA PHE A 278 -1.13 12.43 2.46
C PHE A 278 -0.89 13.55 1.44
N ARG A 279 -1.79 14.53 1.36
CA ARG A 279 -1.64 15.66 0.43
C ARG A 279 -0.63 16.70 0.87
N SER A 280 -0.15 16.62 2.11
CA SER A 280 0.85 17.54 2.67
C SER A 280 2.28 17.04 2.44
N TYR A 281 2.43 15.85 1.86
CA TYR A 281 3.67 15.28 1.35
C TYR A 281 3.92 15.71 -0.09
#